data_AF-A0A954XG41-F1
#
_entry.id   AF-A0A954XG41-F1
#
_cell.length_a   1.000
_cell.length_b   1.000
_cell.length_c   1.000
_cell.angle_alpha   90.00
_cell.angle_beta   90.00
_cell.angle_gamma   90.00
#
_symmetry.space_group_name_H-M   'P 1'
#
loop_
_entity.id
_entity.type
_entity.pdbx_description
1 polymer ?
#
loop_
_entity_poly.entity_id
_entity_poly.type
_entity_poly.pdbx_seq_one_letter_code
_entity_poly.pdbx_strand_id
1 'polypeptide(L)'
;MIVRKLTLAAFVCVSLIASGSVVAADNDGWVDLFNGKTLDGWTQKNGTATYRVEDGAVVGKTNEGSPNSFLCTDKDYGDFELTFEVKVDDALNSGVQIRSASIQEKNNGRVHGPQVEIATNGTAGF
;
A
#
# COMPACT_ATOMS: atom_id res chain seq x y z
N MET A 1 -6.52 -9.52 -13.17
CA MET A 1 -6.30 -10.83 -13.84
C MET A 1 -5.86 -10.58 -15.29
N ILE A 2 -4.56 -10.68 -15.58
CA ILE A 2 -4.00 -10.47 -16.93
C ILE A 2 -3.64 -11.83 -17.52
N VAL A 3 -4.28 -12.22 -18.63
CA VAL A 3 -3.97 -13.46 -19.37
C VAL A 3 -3.18 -13.06 -20.61
N ARG A 4 -1.92 -13.52 -20.73
CA ARG A 4 -1.14 -13.38 -21.97
C ARG A 4 -0.95 -14.76 -22.61
N LYS A 5 -1.44 -14.90 -23.86
CA LYS A 5 -1.25 -16.09 -24.70
C LYS A 5 0.23 -16.23 -25.07
N LEU A 6 0.79 -17.41 -24.86
CA LEU A 6 2.17 -17.75 -25.20
C LEU A 6 2.19 -18.51 -26.53
N THR A 7 2.87 -17.97 -27.55
CA THR A 7 3.14 -18.68 -28.81
C THR A 7 4.52 -19.34 -28.70
N LEU A 8 4.58 -20.65 -28.90
CA LEU A 8 5.81 -21.44 -28.85
C LEU A 8 6.55 -21.35 -30.19
N ALA A 9 7.82 -20.96 -30.16
CA ALA A 9 8.76 -21.23 -31.26
C ALA A 9 10.06 -21.77 -30.66
N ALA A 10 10.39 -23.01 -31.02
CA ALA A 10 11.63 -23.67 -30.62
C ALA A 10 12.74 -23.28 -31.61
N PHE A 11 13.88 -22.83 -31.08
CA PHE A 11 15.17 -22.88 -31.78
C PHE A 11 16.27 -23.13 -30.73
N VAL A 12 16.98 -24.24 -30.90
CA VAL A 12 18.16 -24.62 -30.12
C VAL A 12 19.37 -23.91 -30.72
N CYS A 13 20.08 -23.11 -29.92
CA CYS A 13 21.44 -22.68 -30.18
C CYS A 13 22.21 -22.67 -28.86
N VAL A 14 23.28 -23.47 -28.80
CA VAL A 14 24.21 -23.55 -27.67
C VAL A 14 25.22 -22.40 -27.82
N SER A 15 25.24 -21.49 -26.85
CA SER A 15 26.33 -20.53 -26.67
C SER A 15 26.51 -20.20 -25.18
N LEU A 16 27.76 -20.30 -24.74
CA LEU A 16 28.25 -20.12 -23.38
C LEU A 16 28.26 -18.61 -23.06
N ILE A 17 27.34 -18.12 -22.23
CA ILE A 17 27.34 -16.72 -21.76
C ILE A 17 26.91 -16.68 -20.28
N ALA A 18 27.73 -16.04 -19.45
CA ALA A 18 27.52 -15.81 -18.03
C ALA A 18 26.12 -15.23 -17.77
N SER A 19 25.26 -16.00 -17.11
CA SER A 19 23.92 -15.55 -16.73
C SER A 19 23.99 -14.93 -15.34
N GLY A 20 24.49 -13.70 -15.26
CA GLY A 20 24.00 -12.79 -14.23
C GLY A 20 22.52 -12.57 -14.52
N SER A 21 21.64 -13.00 -13.63
CA SER A 21 20.22 -12.67 -13.72
C SER A 21 20.05 -11.17 -13.52
N VAL A 22 20.19 -10.40 -14.60
CA VAL A 22 19.62 -9.07 -14.69
C VAL A 22 18.11 -9.26 -14.78
N VAL A 23 17.45 -9.23 -13.61
CA VAL A 23 16.01 -8.99 -13.59
C VAL A 23 15.86 -7.53 -14.00
N ALA A 24 15.68 -7.30 -15.29
CA ALA A 24 15.19 -6.03 -15.80
C ALA A 24 13.75 -5.88 -15.29
N ALA A 25 13.57 -5.08 -14.24
CA ALA A 25 12.24 -4.58 -13.90
C ALA A 25 11.99 -3.37 -14.80
N ASP A 26 11.28 -3.62 -15.89
CA ASP A 26 10.67 -2.61 -16.75
C ASP A 26 9.45 -2.05 -16.01
N ASN A 27 9.68 -1.34 -14.91
CA ASN A 27 8.67 -0.55 -14.24
C ASN A 27 8.77 0.85 -14.82
N ASP A 28 7.70 1.33 -15.46
CA ASP A 28 7.53 2.68 -16.04
C ASP A 28 7.68 3.84 -15.00
N GLY A 29 8.65 3.78 -14.09
CA GLY A 29 8.82 4.69 -12.95
C GLY A 29 8.05 4.29 -11.69
N TRP A 30 7.28 3.19 -11.71
CA TRP A 30 6.52 2.73 -10.55
C TRP A 30 7.41 2.16 -9.43
N VAL A 31 7.05 2.51 -8.19
CA VAL A 31 7.70 2.01 -6.97
C VAL A 31 6.66 1.31 -6.11
N ASP A 32 6.95 0.07 -5.73
CA ASP A 32 6.10 -0.68 -4.81
C ASP A 32 6.23 -0.10 -3.39
N LEU A 33 5.13 0.45 -2.87
CA LEU A 33 5.06 0.91 -1.47
C LEU A 33 4.99 -0.26 -0.47
N PHE A 34 4.45 -1.40 -0.92
CA PHE A 34 4.31 -2.60 -0.11
C PHE A 34 4.97 -3.78 -0.83
N ASN A 35 5.85 -4.48 -0.11
CA ASN A 35 6.66 -5.56 -0.68
C ASN A 35 5.94 -6.93 -0.75
N GLY A 36 4.65 -6.98 -0.38
CA GLY A 36 3.84 -8.20 -0.39
C GLY A 36 4.07 -9.15 0.79
N LYS A 37 4.99 -8.85 1.72
CA LYS A 37 5.48 -9.81 2.73
C LYS A 37 5.56 -9.24 4.14
N THR A 38 6.06 -8.02 4.29
CA THR A 38 6.30 -7.36 5.58
C THR A 38 5.82 -5.92 5.54
N LEU A 39 5.63 -5.34 6.71
CA LEU A 39 5.31 -3.91 6.86
C LEU A 39 6.57 -3.04 6.97
N ASP A 40 7.70 -3.50 6.41
CA ASP A 40 8.93 -2.71 6.41
C ASP A 40 8.71 -1.42 5.60
N GLY A 41 9.14 -0.29 6.17
CA GLY A 41 8.86 1.03 5.60
C GLY A 41 7.50 1.61 6.00
N TRP A 42 6.80 0.99 6.95
CA TRP A 42 5.53 1.47 7.48
C TRP A 42 5.56 1.57 9.00
N THR A 43 5.00 2.66 9.53
CA THR A 43 4.88 2.91 10.97
C THR A 43 3.42 3.19 11.31
N GLN A 44 2.88 2.46 12.31
CA GLN A 44 1.58 2.76 12.87
C GLN A 44 1.62 4.06 13.70
N LYS A 45 0.61 4.92 13.53
CA LYS A 45 0.42 6.14 14.30
C LYS A 45 -0.98 6.24 14.91
N ASN A 46 -1.04 6.94 16.05
CA ASN A 46 -2.22 7.26 16.84
C ASN A 46 -2.93 6.06 17.47
N GLY A 47 -4.06 5.60 16.91
CA GLY A 47 -4.87 4.55 17.54
C GLY A 47 -4.19 3.19 17.61
N THR A 48 -4.97 2.23 18.07
CA THR A 48 -4.53 0.89 18.50
C THR A 48 -4.99 -0.22 17.56
N ALA A 49 -5.46 0.08 16.34
CA ALA A 49 -5.77 -0.94 15.33
C ALA A 49 -4.56 -1.85 15.09
N THR A 50 -4.81 -3.06 14.61
CA THR A 50 -3.74 -3.99 14.23
C THR A 50 -3.59 -4.03 12.72
N TYR A 51 -2.33 -4.05 12.27
CA TYR A 51 -1.98 -4.22 10.86
C TYR A 51 -1.09 -5.45 10.72
N ARG A 52 -1.44 -6.33 9.79
CA ARG A 52 -0.67 -7.53 9.47
C ARG A 52 -0.66 -7.76 7.96
N VAL A 53 0.26 -8.61 7.51
CA VAL A 53 0.23 -9.14 6.15
C VAL A 53 -0.48 -10.48 6.15
N GLU A 54 -1.48 -10.64 5.28
CA GLU A 54 -2.22 -11.89 5.06
C GLU A 54 -2.49 -12.04 3.57
N ASP A 55 -2.19 -13.20 3.00
CA ASP A 55 -2.37 -13.52 1.57
C ASP A 55 -1.80 -12.46 0.60
N GLY A 56 -0.66 -11.86 0.97
CA GLY A 56 0.00 -10.84 0.15
C GLY A 56 -0.69 -9.48 0.16
N ALA A 57 -1.57 -9.22 1.12
CA ALA A 57 -2.25 -7.94 1.33
C ALA A 57 -2.04 -7.42 2.76
N VAL A 58 -2.10 -6.09 2.93
CA VAL A 58 -2.14 -5.47 4.24
C VAL A 58 -3.57 -5.54 4.76
N VAL A 59 -3.76 -6.17 5.92
CA VAL A 59 -5.06 -6.29 6.59
C VAL A 59 -5.05 -5.46 7.86
N GLY A 60 -5.83 -4.38 7.85
CA GLY A 60 -6.14 -3.58 9.03
C GLY A 60 -7.37 -4.11 9.77
N LYS A 61 -7.30 -4.19 11.10
CA LYS A 61 -8.43 -4.51 11.97
C LYS A 61 -8.59 -3.44 13.04
N THR A 62 -9.75 -2.79 13.06
CA THR A 62 -10.11 -1.81 14.09
C THR A 62 -10.27 -2.48 15.46
N ASN A 63 -10.04 -1.70 16.51
CA ASN A 63 -10.23 -2.12 17.89
C ASN A 63 -11.26 -1.21 18.56
N GLU A 64 -12.17 -1.80 19.34
CA GLU A 64 -13.20 -1.05 20.04
C GLU A 64 -12.58 -0.06 21.05
N GLY A 65 -13.16 1.15 21.14
CA GLY A 65 -12.66 2.22 21.99
C GLY A 65 -11.37 2.89 21.48
N SER A 66 -10.83 2.46 20.34
CA SER A 66 -9.65 3.06 19.73
C SER A 66 -9.97 4.34 18.96
N PRO A 67 -9.12 5.38 18.99
CA PRO A 67 -9.22 6.45 18.01
C PRO A 67 -8.75 5.97 16.62
N ASN A 68 -8.86 6.83 15.60
CA ASN A 68 -8.36 6.52 14.26
C ASN A 68 -6.88 6.10 14.32
N SER A 69 -6.58 5.00 13.65
CA SER A 69 -5.24 4.43 13.55
C SER A 69 -4.77 4.56 12.11
N PHE A 70 -3.51 4.92 11.90
CA PHE A 70 -2.97 5.12 10.56
C PHE A 70 -1.73 4.27 10.38
N LEU A 71 -1.67 3.51 9.28
CA LEU A 71 -0.44 2.87 8.84
C LEU A 71 0.24 3.81 7.84
N CYS A 72 1.29 4.51 8.28
CA CYS A 72 1.95 5.55 7.50
C CYS A 72 3.22 5.02 6.84
N THR A 73 3.50 5.43 5.60
CA THR A 73 4.83 5.24 5.03
C THR A 73 5.87 6.00 5.85
N ASP A 74 7.08 5.44 5.97
CA ASP A 74 8.21 6.11 6.64
C ASP A 74 8.79 7.25 5.78
N LYS A 75 8.46 7.27 4.49
CA LYS A 75 8.84 8.30 3.52
C LYS A 75 7.69 9.25 3.23
N ASP A 76 8.04 10.50 2.96
CA ASP A 76 7.15 11.52 2.44
C ASP A 76 7.18 11.56 0.90
N TYR A 77 6.03 11.84 0.28
CA TYR A 77 5.87 11.92 -1.16
C TYR A 77 5.22 13.25 -1.57
N GLY A 78 5.77 13.89 -2.60
CA GLY A 78 5.28 15.16 -3.16
C GLY A 78 4.30 14.93 -4.31
N ASP A 79 4.78 15.12 -5.54
CA ASP A 79 4.05 14.77 -6.75
C ASP A 79 4.18 13.26 -7.01
N PHE A 80 3.05 12.58 -7.12
CA PHE A 80 2.99 11.14 -7.32
C PHE A 80 1.70 10.73 -8.03
N GLU A 81 1.74 9.55 -8.65
CA GLU A 81 0.56 8.76 -8.97
C GLU A 81 0.52 7.56 -8.01
N LEU A 82 -0.65 7.26 -7.45
CA LEU A 82 -0.83 6.16 -6.51
C LEU A 82 -1.93 5.25 -7.03
N THR A 83 -1.60 3.97 -7.15
CA THR A 83 -2.53 2.89 -7.49
C THR A 83 -2.52 1.84 -6.39
N PHE A 84 -3.70 1.40 -5.98
CA PHE A 84 -3.89 0.31 -5.03
C PHE A 84 -5.26 -0.31 -5.22
N GLU A 85 -5.39 -1.57 -4.85
CA GLU A 85 -6.69 -2.24 -4.71
C GLU A 85 -7.10 -2.22 -3.24
N VAL A 86 -8.40 -2.07 -2.99
CA VAL A 86 -8.93 -2.06 -1.61
C VAL A 86 -10.21 -2.88 -1.51
N LYS A 87 -10.35 -3.54 -0.37
CA LYS A 87 -11.57 -4.16 0.09
C LYS A 87 -11.83 -3.68 1.52
N VAL A 88 -13.05 -3.24 1.78
CA VAL A 88 -13.49 -2.79 3.10
C VAL A 88 -14.76 -3.56 3.48
N ASP A 89 -14.92 -3.83 4.77
CA ASP A 89 -16.17 -4.40 5.30
C ASP A 89 -17.29 -3.35 5.23
N ASP A 90 -18.52 -3.80 4.96
CA ASP A 90 -19.67 -2.90 4.77
C ASP A 90 -20.05 -2.07 5.99
N ALA A 91 -19.66 -2.53 7.19
CA ALA A 91 -19.86 -1.81 8.43
C ALA A 91 -18.76 -0.79 8.73
N LEU A 92 -17.67 -0.77 7.95
CA LEU A 92 -16.48 0.04 8.22
C LEU A 92 -16.33 1.22 7.27
N ASN A 93 -15.68 2.24 7.79
CA ASN A 93 -15.14 3.37 7.03
C ASN A 93 -13.62 3.27 7.01
N SER A 94 -13.01 3.63 5.89
CA SER A 94 -11.56 3.75 5.75
C SER A 94 -11.20 4.95 4.87
N GLY A 95 -9.90 5.16 4.67
CA GLY A 95 -9.40 6.19 3.78
C GLY A 95 -7.89 6.08 3.59
N VAL A 96 -7.42 6.67 2.51
CA VAL A 96 -5.99 6.83 2.25
C VAL A 96 -5.62 8.30 2.42
N GLN A 97 -4.81 8.56 3.46
CA GLN A 97 -4.21 9.86 3.68
C GLN A 97 -3.20 10.17 2.59
N ILE A 98 -3.31 11.34 1.96
CA ILE A 98 -2.35 11.83 0.96
C ILE A 98 -1.71 13.12 1.46
N ARG A 99 -0.39 13.27 1.23
CA ARG A 99 0.39 14.46 1.64
C ARG A 99 0.11 14.90 3.09
N SER A 100 -0.09 13.92 3.96
CA SER A 100 -0.51 14.13 5.35
C SER A 100 0.70 14.22 6.28
N ALA A 101 0.49 14.82 7.44
CA ALA A 101 1.53 15.04 8.43
C ALA A 101 1.10 14.58 9.82
N SER A 102 2.08 14.32 10.68
CA SER A 102 1.92 13.99 12.09
C SER A 102 2.99 14.73 12.88
N ILE A 103 2.69 15.97 13.27
CA ILE A 103 3.62 16.91 13.90
C ILE A 103 3.26 17.03 15.38
N GLN A 104 4.21 16.84 16.30
CA GLN A 104 3.89 16.79 17.73
C GLN A 104 3.28 18.10 18.24
N GLU A 105 3.79 19.23 17.76
CA GLU A 105 3.40 20.58 18.13
C GLU A 105 2.03 20.98 17.55
N LYS A 106 1.47 20.19 16.63
CA LYS A 106 0.18 20.43 15.97
C LYS A 106 -0.76 19.26 16.17
N ASN A 107 -1.93 19.51 16.74
CA ASN A 107 -2.92 18.48 17.05
C ASN A 107 -2.34 17.33 17.92
N ASN A 108 -1.33 17.62 18.75
CA ASN A 108 -0.67 16.65 19.62
C ASN A 108 -0.19 15.39 18.87
N GLY A 109 0.39 15.55 17.68
CA GLY A 109 0.86 14.42 16.87
C GLY A 109 -0.25 13.60 16.21
N ARG A 110 -1.49 14.10 16.15
CA ARG A 110 -2.55 13.44 15.38
C ARG A 110 -2.29 13.61 13.88
N VAL A 111 -2.38 12.50 13.14
CA VAL A 111 -2.32 12.51 11.68
C VAL A 111 -3.41 13.42 11.13
N HIS A 112 -3.03 14.29 10.20
CA HIS A 112 -3.93 15.24 9.56
C HIS A 112 -3.46 15.56 8.14
N GLY A 113 -4.43 15.84 7.26
CA GLY A 113 -4.21 16.15 5.85
C GLY A 113 -5.38 15.66 5.01
N PRO A 114 -5.33 15.88 3.68
CA PRO A 114 -6.36 15.39 2.77
C PRO A 114 -6.47 13.86 2.80
N GLN A 115 -7.70 13.36 2.69
CA GLN A 115 -8.02 11.94 2.65
C GLN A 115 -8.77 11.61 1.36
N VAL A 116 -8.41 10.49 0.73
CA VAL A 116 -9.26 9.82 -0.26
C VAL A 116 -10.15 8.84 0.49
N GLU A 117 -11.44 9.13 0.53
CA GLU A 117 -12.43 8.37 1.31
C GLU A 117 -12.69 6.97 0.72
N ILE A 118 -12.85 5.98 1.60
CA ILE A 118 -13.22 4.60 1.24
C ILE A 118 -14.39 4.17 2.13
N ALA A 119 -15.61 4.23 1.58
CA ALA A 119 -16.83 3.79 2.25
C ALA A 119 -17.77 3.12 1.23
N THR A 120 -18.44 2.05 1.62
CA THR A 120 -19.36 1.31 0.72
C THR A 120 -20.82 1.75 0.85
N ASN A 121 -21.22 2.36 1.98
CA ASN A 121 -22.63 2.61 2.31
C ASN A 121 -22.97 4.08 2.61
N GLY A 122 -22.19 5.04 2.11
CA GLY A 122 -22.44 6.47 2.36
C GLY A 122 -22.17 6.92 3.80
N THR A 123 -21.65 6.02 4.64
CA THR A 123 -21.04 6.29 5.95
C THR A 123 -19.67 6.95 5.79
N ALA A 124 -19.58 8.01 4.99
CA ALA A 124 -18.38 8.84 4.95
C ALA A 124 -18.16 9.47 6.33
N GLY A 125 -16.95 9.33 6.88
CA GLY A 125 -16.58 9.97 8.13
C GLY A 125 -16.32 11.44 7.88
N PHE A 126 -16.93 12.32 8.68
CA PHE A 126 -16.56 13.74 8.74
C PHE A 126 -15.42 13.97 9.73
#